data_AF-A0A961JTM2-F1
#
_entry.id   AF-A0A961JTM2-F1
#
_cell.length_a   1.000
_cell.length_b   1.000
_cell.length_c   1.000
_cell.angle_alpha   90.00
_cell.angle_beta   90.00
_cell.angle_gamma   90.00
#
_symmetry.space_group_name_H-M   'P 1'
#
loop_
_entity.id
_entity.type
_entity.pdbx_description
1 polymer ?
#
loop_
_entity_poly.entity_id
_entity_poly.type
_entity_poly.pdbx_seq_one_letter_code
_entity_poly.pdbx_strand_id
1 'polypeptide(L)' 'MLYESQMGRYAFPIPSEFTHWMEEMRAWRESAALMDQSFHMTDLYVKGPDTLRLLSDLAVNSFANFG' A
#
# COMPACT_ATOMS: atom_id res chain seq x y z
N MET A 1 15.24 -18.16 -11.59
CA MET A 1 15.26 -16.85 -12.29
C MET A 1 13.86 -16.24 -12.21
N LEU A 2 13.71 -14.91 -12.09
CA LEU A 2 12.39 -14.26 -11.89
C LEU A 2 11.40 -14.52 -13.04
N TYR A 3 11.88 -14.55 -14.28
CA TYR A 3 11.05 -14.77 -15.47
C TYR A 3 10.32 -16.12 -15.46
N GLU A 4 10.93 -17.17 -14.89
CA GLU A 4 10.40 -18.54 -14.88
C GLU A 4 9.72 -18.90 -13.55
N SER A 5 9.49 -17.90 -12.69
CA SER A 5 8.89 -18.10 -11.37
C SER A 5 7.51 -18.74 -11.46
N GLN A 6 7.27 -19.77 -10.64
CA GLN A 6 5.98 -20.46 -10.53
C GLN A 6 5.05 -19.83 -9.46
N MET A 7 5.37 -18.63 -8.99
CA MET A 7 4.64 -17.95 -7.91
C MET A 7 3.19 -17.57 -8.27
N GLY A 8 2.84 -17.58 -9.56
CA GLY A 8 1.50 -17.22 -10.02
C GLY A 8 1.25 -15.71 -10.02
N ARG A 9 -0.03 -15.31 -10.04
CA ARG A 9 -0.44 -13.90 -10.01
C ARG A 9 -0.32 -13.33 -8.60
N TYR A 10 0.09 -12.08 -8.48
CA TYR A 10 -0.02 -11.35 -7.24
C TYR A 10 -1.51 -11.06 -6.93
N ALA A 11 -2.01 -11.57 -5.81
CA ALA A 11 -3.41 -11.48 -5.46
C ALA A 11 -3.68 -10.30 -4.50
N PHE A 12 -4.80 -9.62 -4.69
CA PHE A 12 -5.38 -8.72 -3.69
C PHE A 12 -6.34 -9.52 -2.82
N PRO A 13 -6.10 -9.68 -1.50
CA PRO A 13 -6.87 -10.57 -0.63
C PRO A 13 -8.17 -9.92 -0.10
N ILE A 14 -8.97 -9.36 -1.01
CA ILE A 14 -10.29 -8.77 -0.75
C ILE A 14 -11.26 -9.18 -1.87
N PRO A 15 -12.60 -9.03 -1.70
CA PRO A 15 -13.55 -9.22 -2.81
C PRO A 15 -13.16 -8.38 -4.02
N SER A 16 -13.30 -8.95 -5.22
CA SER A 16 -12.92 -8.25 -6.46
C SER A 16 -13.85 -7.10 -6.81
N GLU A 17 -15.11 -7.17 -6.36
CA GLU A 17 -16.17 -6.19 -6.63
C GLU A 17 -17.19 -6.20 -5.48
N PHE A 18 -17.81 -5.04 -5.22
CA PHE A 18 -18.96 -4.88 -4.31
C PHE A 18 -20.25 -4.54 -5.08
N THR A 19 -20.15 -3.79 -6.17
CA THR A 19 -21.27 -3.50 -7.09
C THR A 19 -20.93 -3.91 -8.52
N HIS A 20 -19.97 -3.23 -9.14
CA HIS A 20 -19.35 -3.56 -10.42
C HIS A 20 -18.11 -2.65 -10.58
N TRP A 21 -16.97 -3.18 -11.02
CA TRP A 21 -15.70 -2.44 -11.03
C TRP A 21 -15.78 -1.08 -11.76
N MET A 22 -16.51 -1.02 -12.88
CA MET A 22 -16.73 0.23 -13.63
C MET A 22 -17.45 1.32 -12.82
N GLU A 23 -18.48 0.95 -12.06
CA GLU A 23 -19.23 1.90 -11.24
C GLU A 23 -18.42 2.31 -10.00
N GLU A 24 -17.63 1.40 -9.44
CA GLU A 24 -16.69 1.70 -8.35
C GLU A 24 -15.58 2.67 -8.78
N MET A 25 -15.03 2.50 -9.99
CA MET A 25 -14.10 3.45 -10.60
C MET A 25 -14.76 4.80 -10.88
N ARG A 26 -16.02 4.82 -11.36
CA ARG A 26 -16.77 6.06 -11.56
C ARG A 26 -16.99 6.78 -10.23
N ALA A 27 -17.36 6.06 -9.17
CA ALA A 27 -17.58 6.63 -7.84
C ALA A 27 -16.33 7.31 -7.28
N TRP A 28 -15.12 6.73 -7.46
CA TRP A 28 -13.88 7.42 -7.10
C TRP A 28 -13.81 8.79 -7.76
N ARG A 29 -14.15 8.87 -9.05
CA ARG A 29 -13.87 10.03 -9.91
C ARG A 29 -14.91 11.13 -9.79
N GLU A 30 -16.17 10.74 -9.63
CA GLU A 30 -17.32 11.65 -9.71
C GLU A 30 -17.97 11.90 -8.35
N SER A 31 -17.67 11.09 -7.33
CA SER A 31 -18.22 11.24 -5.98
C SER A 31 -17.21 10.88 -4.90
N ALA A 32 -17.40 9.75 -4.22
CA ALA A 32 -16.51 9.22 -3.19
C ALA A 32 -16.49 7.68 -3.24
N ALA A 33 -15.36 7.10 -2.84
CA ALA A 33 -15.18 5.66 -2.69
C ALA A 33 -14.46 5.35 -1.37
N LEU A 34 -14.86 4.25 -0.72
CA LEU A 34 -14.12 3.68 0.40
C LEU A 34 -13.19 2.59 -0.10
N MET A 35 -11.88 2.77 0.05
CA MET A 35 -10.87 1.78 -0.34
C MET A 35 -10.47 0.96 0.89
N ASP A 36 -10.83 -0.32 0.92
CA ASP A 36 -10.36 -1.25 1.98
C ASP A 36 -8.91 -1.66 1.73
N GLN A 37 -7.99 -0.98 2.41
CA GLN A 37 -6.55 -1.21 2.29
C GLN A 37 -6.00 -2.21 3.32
N SER A 38 -6.86 -2.82 4.14
CA SER A 38 -6.46 -3.51 5.37
C SER A 38 -5.65 -4.80 5.16
N PHE A 39 -5.68 -5.41 3.96
CA PHE A 39 -5.19 -6.78 3.76
C PHE A 39 -4.05 -6.93 2.74
N HIS A 40 -3.73 -5.90 1.97
CA HIS A 40 -2.82 -6.02 0.81
C HIS A 40 -1.38 -5.56 1.08
N MET A 41 -1.14 -4.84 2.18
CA MET A 41 0.18 -4.32 2.56
C MET A 41 0.73 -5.01 3.81
N THR A 42 2.05 -4.98 3.94
CA THR A 42 2.72 -5.40 5.17
C THR A 42 2.91 -4.19 6.07
N ASP A 43 2.38 -4.26 7.28
CA ASP A 43 2.55 -3.21 8.28
C ASP A 43 3.90 -3.38 9.01
N LEU A 44 4.66 -2.30 9.12
CA LEU A 44 5.91 -2.24 9.88
C LEU A 44 5.80 -1.19 10.99
N TYR A 45 5.81 -1.65 12.25
CA TYR A 45 5.82 -0.77 13.42
C TYR A 45 7.24 -0.61 13.95
N VAL A 46 7.80 0.59 13.78
CA VAL A 46 9.15 0.93 14.27
C VAL A 46 9.03 1.83 15.51
N LYS A 47 9.73 1.47 16.59
CA LYS A 47 9.72 2.22 17.85
C LYS A 47 11.13 2.31 18.44
N GLY A 48 11.42 3.44 19.08
CA GLY A 48 12.68 3.70 19.75
C GLY A 48 13.19 5.13 19.48
N PRO A 49 14.15 5.62 20.29
CA PRO A 49 14.66 6.99 20.19
C PRO A 49 15.29 7.30 18.83
N ASP A 50 15.84 6.29 18.17
CA ASP A 50 16.59 6.43 16.90
C ASP A 50 15.74 6.18 15.65
N THR A 51 14.41 6.10 15.76
CA THR A 51 13.55 5.74 14.62
C THR A 51 13.75 6.67 13.41
N LEU A 52 13.81 7.99 13.64
CA LEU A 52 14.05 8.94 12.55
C LEU A 52 15.44 8.81 11.94
N ARG A 53 16.47 8.50 12.75
CA ARG A 53 17.83 8.26 12.25
C ARG A 53 17.86 7.04 11.34
N LEU A 54 17.28 5.92 11.79
CA LEU A 54 17.17 4.69 10.99
C LEU A 54 16.50 4.94 9.63
N LEU A 55 15.36 5.64 9.62
CA LEU A 55 14.64 5.93 8.38
C LEU A 55 15.42 6.90 7.48
N SER A 56 16.10 7.90 8.06
CA SER A 56 16.93 8.86 7.31
C SER A 56 18.17 8.22 6.69
N ASP A 57 18.75 7.21 7.36
CA ASP A 57 19.94 6.50 6.85
C ASP A 57 19.60 5.56 5.67
N LEU A 58 18.34 5.10 5.57
CA LEU A 58 17.90 4.10 4.58
C LEU A 58 17.07 4.66 3.43
N ALA A 59 16.28 5.71 3.66
CA ALA A 59 15.38 6.26 2.66
C ALA A 59 16.04 7.42 1.89
N VAL A 60 15.64 7.56 0.62
CA VAL A 60 16.11 8.65 -0.25
C VAL A 60 15.43 9.99 0.04
N ASN A 61 14.31 9.97 0.77
CA ASN A 61 13.56 11.16 1.15
C ASN A 61 14.25 11.93 2.28
N SER A 62 14.13 13.27 2.28
CA SER A 62 14.58 14.08 3.41
C SER A 62 13.54 14.06 4.55
N PHE A 63 14.03 13.88 5.77
CA PHE A 63 13.23 13.95 7.00
C PHE A 63 13.42 15.28 7.75
N ALA A 64 14.05 16.29 7.12
CA ALA A 64 14.40 17.55 7.79
C ALA A 64 13.20 18.29 8.43
N ASN A 65 12.00 18.10 7.88
CA ASN A 65 10.75 18.70 8.36
C ASN A 65 9.71 17.65 8.80
N PHE A 66 10.17 16.44 9.16
CA PHE A 66 9.27 15.36 9.58
C PHE A 66 9.03 15.44 11.10
N GLY A 67 7.81 15.85 11.48
CA GLY A 67 7.40 15.99 12.89
C GLY A 67 6.36 17.09 13.09
#